data_AF-A0A0J1FBH3-F1
#
_entry.id   AF-A0A0J1FBH3-F1
#
_cell.length_a   1.000
_cell.length_b   1.000
_cell.length_c   1.000
_cell.angle_alpha   90.00
_cell.angle_beta   90.00
_cell.angle_gamma   90.00
#
_symmetry.space_group_name_H-M   'P 1'
#
loop_
_entity.id
_entity.type
_entity.pdbx_description
1 polymer ?
#
loop_
_entity_poly.entity_id
_entity_poly.type
_entity_poly.pdbx_seq_one_letter_code
_entity_poly.pdbx_strand_id
1 'polypeptide(L)' 'MATSSVYKQVRVKGRGFCRNFVKALESAERISGKDVTCSKRVQEVKGDNIRKMFRIEEK' A
#
# COMPACT_ATOMS: atom_id res chain seq x y z
N MET A 1 -0.25 3.72 -14.74
CA MET A 1 -0.26 4.22 -13.36
C MET A 1 -1.60 3.86 -12.73
N ALA A 2 -1.66 2.80 -11.92
CA ALA A 2 -2.91 2.25 -11.38
C ALA A 2 -3.34 2.98 -10.10
N THR A 3 -3.42 4.31 -10.14
CA THR A 3 -3.81 5.14 -9.00
C THR A 3 -5.31 5.48 -9.00
N SER A 4 -5.99 5.35 -10.14
CA SER A 4 -7.41 5.72 -10.28
C SER A 4 -8.40 4.60 -9.91
N SER A 5 -7.97 3.33 -9.83
CA SER A 5 -8.86 2.18 -9.61
C SER A 5 -9.02 1.78 -8.13
N VAL A 6 -8.09 2.16 -7.24
CA VAL A 6 -8.14 1.78 -5.81
C VAL A 6 -9.28 2.49 -5.06
N TYR A 7 -9.63 3.71 -5.47
CA TYR A 7 -10.67 4.50 -4.81
C TYR A 7 -12.10 4.09 -5.18
N LYS A 8 -12.29 3.17 -6.14
CA LYS A 8 -13.61 3.01 -6.79
C LYS A 8 -14.65 2.30 -5.92
N GLN A 9 -14.26 1.46 -4.94
CA GLN A 9 -15.17 0.89 -3.94
C GLN A 9 -14.45 0.46 -2.65
N VAL A 10 -14.31 1.35 -1.67
CA VAL A 10 -13.87 0.97 -0.32
C VAL A 10 -15.09 0.53 0.50
N ARG A 11 -15.38 -0.77 0.56
CA ARG A 11 -16.41 -1.31 1.46
C ARG A 11 -15.84 -1.46 2.87
N VAL A 12 -16.19 -0.53 3.75
CA VAL A 12 -15.77 -0.57 5.15
C VAL A 12 -16.71 -1.50 5.94
N LYS A 13 -16.18 -2.64 6.39
CA LYS A 13 -16.95 -3.73 7.04
C LYS A 13 -17.37 -3.46 8.49
N GLY A 14 -17.08 -2.28 9.06
CA GLY A 14 -17.42 -1.97 10.45
C GLY A 14 -17.29 -0.49 10.81
N ARG A 15 -18.13 -0.02 11.73
CA ARG A 15 -18.24 1.42 12.09
C ARG A 15 -16.94 2.03 12.60
N GLY A 16 -16.14 1.29 13.38
CA GLY A 16 -14.86 1.77 13.91
C GLY A 16 -13.83 2.04 12.81
N PHE A 17 -13.84 1.24 11.74
CA PHE A 17 -12.92 1.39 10.62
C PHE A 17 -13.22 2.64 9.78
N CYS A 18 -14.47 3.10 9.71
CA CYS A 18 -14.81 4.36 9.03
C CYS A 18 -14.12 5.55 9.69
N ARG A 19 -14.18 5.64 11.02
CA ARG A 19 -13.56 6.74 11.77
C ARG A 19 -12.04 6.73 11.63
N ASN A 20 -11.43 5.56 11.69
CA ASN A 20 -9.99 5.42 11.50
C ASN A 20 -9.57 5.78 10.08
N PHE A 21 -10.36 5.40 9.08
CA PHE A 21 -10.10 5.76 7.68
C PHE A 21 -10.19 7.27 7.45
N VAL A 22 -11.25 7.93 7.93
CA VAL A 22 -11.38 9.39 7.85
C VAL A 22 -10.22 10.09 8.55
N LYS A 23 -9.87 9.67 9.77
CA LYS A 23 -8.74 10.23 10.53
C LYS A 23 -7.40 10.05 9.79
N ALA A 24 -7.21 8.93 9.11
CA ALA A 24 -6.00 8.68 8.32
C ALA A 24 -5.93 9.60 7.09
N LEU A 25 -7.06 9.85 6.42
CA LEU A 25 -7.15 10.80 5.30
C LEU A 25 -6.85 12.23 5.75
N GLU A 26 -7.47 12.69 6.84
CA GLU A 26 -7.24 14.03 7.39
C GLU A 26 -5.78 14.22 7.86
N SER A 27 -5.18 13.16 8.41
CA SER A 27 -3.77 13.18 8.80
C SER A 27 -2.85 13.22 7.58
N ALA A 28 -3.19 12.48 6.52
CA ALA A 28 -2.43 12.47 5.27
C ALA A 28 -2.55 13.80 4.50
N GLU A 29 -3.69 14.49 4.56
CA GLU A 29 -3.87 15.80 3.94
C GLU A 29 -2.92 16.86 4.53
N ARG A 30 -2.64 16.78 5.83
CA ARG A 30 -1.70 17.67 6.52
C ARG A 30 -0.23 17.30 6.31
N ILE A 31 0.04 16.09 5.83
CA ILE A 31 1.38 15.62 5.53
C ILE A 31 1.57 15.74 4.02
N SER A 32 2.08 16.89 3.57
CA SER A 32 2.58 17.02 2.20
C SER A 32 3.55 15.88 1.94
N GLY A 33 3.16 14.93 1.08
CA GLY A 33 3.90 13.70 0.86
C GLY A 33 5.38 14.03 0.63
N LYS A 34 6.26 13.50 1.50
CA LYS A 34 7.68 13.51 1.19
C LYS A 34 7.85 12.69 -0.08
N ASP A 35 8.47 13.27 -1.10
CA ASP A 35 8.92 12.51 -2.26
C ASP A 35 9.88 11.42 -1.77
N VAL A 36 9.39 10.19 -1.76
CA VAL A 36 10.18 9.02 -1.40
C VAL A 36 11.06 8.71 -2.60
N THR A 37 12.20 9.39 -2.69
CA THR A 37 13.25 9.05 -3.64
C THR A 37 13.91 7.76 -3.18
N CYS A 38 13.73 6.70 -3.98
CA CYS A 38 14.43 5.45 -3.73
C CYS A 38 15.93 5.69 -3.91
N SER A 39 16.69 5.65 -2.80
CA SER A 39 18.13 5.90 -2.81
C SER A 39 18.93 4.81 -3.55
N LYS A 40 18.31 3.66 -3.80
CA LYS A 40 18.90 2.49 -4.47
C LYS A 40 18.04 2.10 -5.66
N ARG A 41 18.67 1.49 -6.67
CA ARG A 41 17.97 0.93 -7.84
C ARG A 41 16.90 -0.07 -7.36
N VAL A 42 15.66 0.25 -7.66
CA VAL A 42 14.52 -0.63 -7.40
C VAL A 42 14.29 -1.46 -8.66
N GLN A 43 14.04 -2.76 -8.50
CA GLN A 43 13.60 -3.63 -9.58
C GLN A 43 12.27 -4.26 -9.19
N GLU A 44 11.37 -4.39 -10.14
CA GLU A 44 10.09 -5.05 -9.93
C GLU A 44 10.30 -6.57 -9.91
N VAL A 45 9.98 -7.21 -8.78
CA VAL A 45 10.15 -8.65 -8.59
C VAL A 45 8.77 -9.32 -8.67
N LYS A 46 8.60 -10.24 -9.63
CA LYS A 46 7.37 -11.04 -9.77
C LYS A 46 7.19 -11.98 -8.57
N GLY A 47 5.93 -12.32 -8.25
CA GLY A 47 5.56 -13.14 -7.09
C GLY A 47 6.35 -14.44 -6.96
N ASP A 48 6.62 -15.11 -8.08
CA ASP A 48 7.40 -16.36 -8.11
C ASP A 48 8.85 -16.17 -7.65
N ASN A 49 9.43 -15.00 -7.92
CA ASN A 49 10.79 -14.66 -7.51
C ASN A 49 10.84 -14.20 -6.04
N ILE A 50 9.76 -13.62 -5.52
CA ILE A 50 9.64 -13.29 -4.09
C ILE A 50 9.69 -14.57 -3.25
N ARG A 51 8.95 -15.62 -3.65
CA ARG A 51 8.98 -16.93 -2.95
C ARG A 51 10.41 -17.49 -2.84
N LYS A 52 11.20 -17.38 -3.92
CA LYS A 52 12.62 -17.79 -3.94
C LYS A 52 13.51 -16.94 -3.05
N MET A 53 13.33 -15.62 -3.05
CA MET A 53 14.12 -14.71 -2.20
C MET A 53 13.89 -14.94 -0.71
N PHE A 54 12.66 -15.28 -0.31
CA PHE A 54 12.31 -15.51 1.10
C PHE A 54 12.40 -16.98 1.54
N ARG A 55 12.86 -17.88 0.66
CA ARG A 55 12.99 -19.33 0.94
C ARG A 55 11.72 -19.92 1.58
N ILE A 56 10.56 -19.46 1.13
CA ILE A 56 9.28 -20.01 1.57
C ILE A 56 9.06 -21.25 0.71
N GLU A 57 9.72 -22.34 1.08
CA GLU A 57 9.39 -23.67 0.60
C GLU A 57 8.10 -24.10 1.33
N GLU A 58 7.00 -24.19 0.57
CA GLU A 58 5.79 -24.85 1.04
C GLU A 58 6.14 -26.33 1.28
N LYS A 59 6.13 -26.76 2.55
CA LYS A 59 6.10 -28.17 2.95
C LYS A 59 4.72 -28.74 2.72
#